data_AF-A0A950AQ89-F1
#
_entry.id   AF-A0A950AQ89-F1
#
_cell.length_a   1.000
_cell.length_b   1.000
_cell.length_c   1.000
_cell.angle_alpha   90.00
_cell.angle_beta   90.00
_cell.angle_gamma   90.00
#
_symmetry.space_group_name_H-M   'P 1'
#
loop_
_entity.id
_entity.type
_entity.pdbx_description
1 polymer ?
#
loop_
_entity_poly.entity_id
_entity_poly.type
_entity_poly.pdbx_seq_one_letter_code
_entity_poly.pdbx_strand_id
1 'polypeptide(L)' 'AYADLAPRVAGWRAEGLSLRAIAARLDAEGHTTRGGKAWNPVQVTRVLKHSMS' A
#
# COMPACT_ATOMS: atom_id res chain seq x y z
N ALA A 1 5.22 -10.71 -2.44
CA ALA A 1 6.34 -9.77 -2.31
C ALA A 1 5.84 -8.39 -2.67
N TYR A 2 5.51 -7.58 -1.67
CA TYR A 2 5.27 -6.14 -1.80
C TYR A 2 6.42 -5.38 -1.09
N ALA A 3 7.58 -6.03 -0.98
CA ALA A 3 8.70 -5.55 -0.17
C ALA A 3 9.15 -4.15 -0.61
N ASP A 4 9.09 -3.88 -1.91
CA ASP A 4 9.48 -2.59 -2.49
C ASP A 4 8.47 -1.47 -2.23
N LEU A 5 7.21 -1.83 -1.89
CA LEU A 5 6.15 -0.86 -1.58
C LEU A 5 6.03 -0.56 -0.08
N ALA A 6 6.54 -1.45 0.77
CA ALA A 6 6.44 -1.32 2.22
C ALA A 6 7.00 0.01 2.76
N PRO A 7 8.22 0.45 2.38
CA PRO A 7 8.76 1.73 2.85
C PRO A 7 7.91 2.93 2.41
N ARG A 8 7.40 2.92 1.16
CA ARG A 8 6.56 3.99 0.61
C ARG A 8 5.21 4.08 1.33
N VAL A 9 4.55 2.93 1.50
CA VAL A 9 3.26 2.81 2.18
C VAL A 9 3.39 3.22 3.66
N ALA A 10 4.49 2.85 4.32
CA ALA A 10 4.77 3.27 5.69
C ALA A 10 5.02 4.78 5.79
N GLY A 11 5.79 5.35 4.86
CA GLY A 11 6.05 6.81 4.78
C GLY A 11 4.76 7.61 4.65
N TRP A 12 3.90 7.26 3.69
CA TRP A 12 2.60 7.92 3.53
C TRP A 12 1.70 7.76 4.75
N ARG A 13 1.75 6.62 5.44
CA ARG A 13 0.99 6.44 6.68
C ARG A 13 1.51 7.34 7.80
N ALA A 14 2.82 7.53 7.90
CA ALA A 14 3.44 8.45 8.86
C ALA A 14 3.11 9.92 8.54
N GLU A 15 2.98 10.26 7.25
CA GLU A 15 2.47 11.58 6.79
C GLU A 15 0.98 11.80 7.09
N GLY A 16 0.26 10.78 7.57
CA GLY A 16 -1.14 10.87 7.97
C GLY A 16 -2.14 10.47 6.89
N LEU A 17 -1.70 9.90 5.76
CA LEU A 17 -2.63 9.41 4.74
C LEU A 17 -3.48 8.25 5.28
N SER A 18 -4.77 8.29 4.96
CA SER A 18 -5.67 7.17 5.22
C SER A 18 -5.33 5.97 4.34
N LEU A 19 -5.69 4.76 4.78
CA LEU A 19 -5.51 3.54 3.99
C LEU A 19 -6.20 3.59 2.62
N ARG A 20 -7.33 4.31 2.51
CA ARG A 20 -8.01 4.56 1.23
C ARG A 20 -7.20 5.47 0.32
N ALA A 21 -6.64 6.55 0.85
CA ALA A 21 -5.80 7.46 0.08
C ALA A 21 -4.53 6.76 -0.43
N ILE A 22 -3.93 5.91 0.41
CA ILE A 22 -2.78 5.10 0.02
C ILE A 22 -3.15 4.11 -1.10
N ALA A 23 -4.29 3.42 -0.98
CA ALA A 23 -4.75 2.50 -2.02
C ALA A 23 -4.99 3.24 -3.36
N ALA A 24 -5.70 4.37 -3.33
CA ALA A 24 -5.94 5.17 -4.52
C ALA A 24 -4.64 5.70 -5.13
N ARG A 25 -3.64 6.05 -4.31
CA ARG A 25 -2.32 6.48 -4.80
C ARG A 25 -1.54 5.34 -5.43
N LEU A 26 -1.60 4.14 -4.86
CA LEU A 26 -0.98 2.96 -5.47
C LEU A 26 -1.60 2.64 -6.83
N ASP A 27 -2.92 2.76 -6.95
CA ASP A 27 -3.62 2.61 -8.24
C ASP A 27 -3.24 3.71 -9.24
N ALA A 28 -3.15 4.97 -8.78
CA ALA A 28 -2.76 6.10 -9.62
C ALA A 28 -1.31 6.02 -10.11
N GLU A 29 -0.41 5.45 -9.30
CA GLU A 29 0.99 5.17 -9.69
C GLU A 29 1.12 3.92 -10.57
N GLY A 30 0.01 3.23 -10.90
CA GLY A 30 0.00 2.06 -11.77
C GLY A 30 0.47 0.77 -11.10
N HIS A 31 0.60 0.74 -9.77
CA HIS A 31 0.96 -0.47 -9.05
C HIS A 31 -0.23 -1.43 -9.09
N THR A 32 -0.09 -2.57 -9.76
CA THR A 32 -1.11 -3.61 -9.72
C THR A 32 -0.78 -4.65 -8.67
N THR A 33 -1.81 -5.14 -7.97
CA THR A 33 -1.65 -6.29 -7.07
C THR A 33 -1.27 -7.54 -7.87
N ARG A 34 -0.79 -8.59 -7.21
CA ARG A 34 -0.32 -9.84 -7.87
C ARG A 34 -1.38 -10.51 -8.77
N GLY A 35 -2.65 -10.13 -8.66
CA GLY A 35 -3.76 -10.60 -9.52
C GLY A 35 -4.29 -9.55 -10.50
N GLY A 36 -3.56 -8.46 -10.75
CA GLY A 36 -3.99 -7.38 -11.67
C GLY A 36 -5.14 -6.53 -11.16
N LYS A 37 -5.54 -6.66 -9.89
CA LYS A 37 -6.64 -5.91 -9.29
C LYS A 37 -6.13 -4.61 -8.65
N ALA A 38 -7.01 -3.62 -8.64
CA ALA A 38 -6.85 -2.37 -7.90
C ALA A 38 -6.58 -2.61 -6.41
N TRP A 39 -5.91 -1.65 -5.79
CA TRP A 39 -5.59 -1.66 -4.38
C TRP A 39 -6.81 -1.35 -3.52
N ASN A 40 -6.88 -2.02 -2.38
CA ASN A 40 -7.85 -1.74 -1.35
C ASN A 40 -7.19 -1.52 0.02
N PRO A 41 -7.89 -0.87 0.98
CA PRO A 41 -7.36 -0.61 2.32
C PRO A 41 -6.88 -1.86 3.07
N VAL A 42 -7.48 -3.02 2.80
CA VAL A 42 -7.10 -4.30 3.43
C VAL A 42 -5.72 -4.74 2.94
N GLN A 43 -5.43 -4.60 1.65
CA GLN A 43 -4.11 -4.89 1.09
C GLN A 43 -3.04 -3.94 1.62
N VAL A 44 -3.35 -2.65 1.74
CA VAL A 44 -2.45 -1.66 2.35
C VAL A 44 -2.13 -2.05 3.80
N THR A 45 -3.13 -2.48 4.56
CA THR A 45 -2.93 -2.97 5.94
C THR A 45 -2.02 -4.19 5.99
N ARG A 46 -2.17 -5.13 5.06
CA ARG A 46 -1.30 -6.32 4.97
C ARG A 46 0.14 -5.94 4.68
N VAL A 47 0.38 -4.99 3.78
CA VAL A 47 1.73 -4.48 3.47
C VAL A 47 2.36 -3.87 4.72
N LEU A 48 1.63 -3.01 5.43
CA LEU A 48 2.10 -2.40 6.68
C LEU A 48 2.44 -3.45 7.75
N LYS A 49 1.55 -4.43 7.98
CA LYS A 49 1.77 -5.51 8.94
C LYS A 49 3.00 -6.36 8.60
N HIS A 50 3.21 -6.65 7.32
CA HIS A 50 4.33 -7.48 6.87
C HIS A 50 5.66 -6.72 6.87
N SER A 51 5.64 -5.39 6.84
CA SER A 51 6.84 -4.56 6.92
C SER A 51 7.42 -4.37 8.32
N MET A 52 6.63 -4.73 9.35
CA MET A 52 7.00 -4.57 10.77
C MET A 52 7.39 -5.90 11.44
N SER A 53 7.40 -7.01 10.69
CA SER A 53 7.92 -8.32 11.10
C SER A 53 9.27 -8.57 10.46
#